data_AF-K2CTI3-F1
#
_entry.id   AF-K2CTI3-F1
#
_cell.length_a   1.000
_cell.length_b   1.000
_cell.length_c   1.000
_cell.angle_alpha   90.00
_cell.angle_beta   90.00
_cell.angle_gamma   90.00
#
_symmetry.space_group_name_H-M   'P 1'
#
loop_
_entity.id
_entity.type
_entity.pdbx_description
1 polymer ?
#
loop_
_entity_poly.entity_id
_entity_poly.type
_entity_poly.pdbx_seq_one_letter_code
_entity_poly.pdbx_strand_id
1 'polypeptide(L)'
;KSRYKLSQPLRVGRLLLPCVHFNINFIYYHYGFSMAEIITDMLNNDGQICFENANLSGAKLSGVNFLGANLNRAILIDADLSHADLSNAQFVEANLQNANLQSANLTNTNFRKADLRGAQLDFATLTGANFEYAELMNASFNHLPSAESYDQLKKMAFYDLITGVYNRQAFEEFFQKELINMWRYKYSSALFLIDLDHFKEVNDTHGHLIGDALLKEVAIRLKKLIRQGDLISRFGGDEFALYFKNIHDEMDSGHIAAKIIEAISMPFYFDHISAKIGVSVGIYYWRSDNQLKLRDIISRADTALYSAKSNGRNCYQYYSK
;
A
#
# COMPACT_ATOMS: atom_id res chain seq x y z
N LYS A 1 -7.93 -26.46 -14.72
CA LYS A 1 -9.26 -26.64 -14.07
C LYS A 1 -9.20 -25.81 -12.80
N SER A 2 -9.84 -24.66 -12.59
CA SER A 2 -11.08 -24.07 -13.09
C SER A 2 -10.85 -22.83 -13.97
N ARG A 3 -11.57 -22.73 -15.09
CA ARG A 3 -11.72 -21.47 -15.84
C ARG A 3 -13.17 -21.05 -15.59
N TYR A 4 -13.41 -20.19 -14.60
CA TYR A 4 -14.68 -19.47 -14.52
C TYR A 4 -14.65 -18.39 -15.59
N LYS A 5 -14.92 -18.78 -16.84
CA LYS A 5 -15.45 -17.85 -17.81
C LYS A 5 -16.95 -17.81 -17.54
N LEU A 6 -17.47 -16.63 -17.23
CA LEU A 6 -18.84 -16.25 -17.61
C LEU A 6 -18.94 -16.35 -19.14
N SER A 7 -18.95 -17.56 -19.69
CA SER A 7 -19.09 -17.85 -21.13
C SER A 7 -20.52 -18.21 -21.49
N GLN A 8 -21.44 -18.12 -20.54
CA GLN A 8 -22.87 -18.28 -20.79
C GLN A 8 -23.58 -16.97 -20.52
N PRO A 9 -24.42 -16.47 -21.45
CA PRO A 9 -25.17 -15.24 -21.27
C PRO A 9 -25.96 -15.27 -19.96
N LEU A 10 -25.84 -14.19 -19.19
CA LEU A 10 -26.57 -14.02 -17.94
C LEU A 10 -28.04 -13.85 -18.25
N ARG A 11 -28.87 -14.70 -17.64
CA ARG A 11 -30.31 -14.67 -17.85
C ARG A 11 -30.94 -13.84 -16.76
N VAL A 12 -31.32 -12.59 -17.06
CA VAL A 12 -32.08 -11.75 -16.12
C VAL A 12 -33.56 -11.85 -16.49
N GLY A 13 -34.32 -12.65 -15.74
CA GLY A 13 -35.69 -13.01 -16.11
C GLY A 13 -35.82 -13.64 -17.52
N ARG A 14 -36.38 -12.89 -18.49
CA ARG A 14 -36.52 -13.34 -19.91
C ARG A 14 -35.40 -12.89 -20.85
N LEU A 15 -34.47 -12.06 -20.39
CA LEU A 15 -33.38 -11.49 -21.21
C LEU A 15 -32.10 -12.32 -21.11
N LEU A 16 -31.41 -12.50 -22.24
CA LEU A 16 -30.08 -13.11 -22.33
C LEU A 16 -29.06 -12.00 -22.63
N LEU A 17 -28.22 -11.63 -21.67
CA LEU A 17 -27.22 -10.56 -21.82
C LEU A 17 -25.81 -11.14 -22.03
N PRO A 18 -25.05 -10.69 -23.05
CA PRO A 18 -23.67 -11.14 -23.28
C PRO A 18 -22.74 -10.67 -22.16
N CYS A 19 -21.89 -11.58 -21.65
CA CYS A 19 -21.06 -11.40 -20.46
C CYS A 19 -19.97 -10.33 -20.53
N VAL A 20 -19.84 -9.59 -21.63
CA VAL A 20 -18.64 -8.76 -21.85
C VAL A 20 -18.72 -7.39 -21.16
N HIS A 21 -19.90 -6.89 -20.78
CA HIS A 21 -20.03 -5.66 -20.00
C HIS A 21 -21.31 -5.71 -19.14
N PHE A 22 -21.26 -6.42 -18.01
CA PHE A 22 -22.36 -6.39 -17.05
C PHE A 22 -22.34 -5.06 -16.31
N ASN A 23 -23.05 -4.06 -16.84
CA ASN A 23 -23.28 -2.77 -16.19
C ASN A 23 -24.65 -2.80 -15.48
N ILE A 24 -24.63 -2.85 -14.16
CA ILE A 24 -25.86 -3.02 -13.36
C ILE A 24 -26.79 -1.81 -13.46
N ASN A 25 -26.23 -0.60 -13.68
CA ASN A 25 -27.03 0.60 -13.91
C ASN A 25 -27.80 0.50 -15.22
N PHE A 26 -27.19 -0.03 -16.29
CA PHE A 26 -27.90 -0.26 -17.56
C PHE A 26 -29.12 -1.17 -17.35
N ILE A 27 -29.00 -2.22 -16.54
CA ILE A 27 -30.08 -3.19 -16.32
C ILE A 27 -31.21 -2.59 -15.48
N TYR A 28 -30.86 -1.93 -14.38
CA TYR A 28 -31.81 -1.26 -13.50
C TYR A 28 -32.59 -0.17 -14.25
N TYR A 29 -31.89 0.72 -14.97
CA TYR A 29 -32.53 1.86 -15.63
C TYR A 29 -33.25 1.51 -16.94
N HIS A 30 -32.76 0.58 -17.76
CA HIS A 30 -33.41 0.25 -19.04
C HIS A 30 -34.47 -0.85 -18.94
N TYR A 31 -34.37 -1.77 -17.99
CA TYR A 31 -35.27 -2.91 -17.91
C TYR A 31 -36.13 -2.94 -16.65
N GLY A 32 -35.90 -2.01 -15.70
CA GLY A 32 -36.75 -1.84 -14.52
C GLY A 32 -36.69 -2.97 -13.51
N PHE A 33 -35.67 -3.84 -13.59
CA PHE A 33 -35.47 -4.90 -12.60
C PHE A 33 -35.03 -4.31 -11.27
N SER A 34 -35.65 -4.77 -10.20
CA SER A 34 -35.20 -4.51 -8.83
C SER A 34 -33.86 -5.20 -8.56
N MET A 35 -33.14 -4.69 -7.56
CA MET A 35 -31.86 -5.26 -7.15
C MET A 35 -32.00 -6.73 -6.69
N ALA A 36 -33.14 -7.09 -6.09
CA ALA A 36 -33.44 -8.46 -5.67
C ALA A 36 -33.58 -9.43 -6.87
N GLU A 37 -34.17 -8.96 -7.97
CA GLU A 37 -34.28 -9.75 -9.21
C GLU A 37 -32.91 -9.95 -9.85
N ILE A 38 -32.07 -8.90 -9.86
CA ILE A 38 -30.70 -9.00 -10.39
C ILE A 38 -29.84 -9.96 -9.56
N ILE A 39 -29.98 -9.95 -8.22
CA ILE A 39 -29.21 -10.82 -7.31
C ILE A 39 -29.54 -12.30 -7.51
N THR A 40 -30.81 -12.63 -7.73
CA THR A 40 -31.26 -14.02 -7.91
C THR A 40 -30.58 -14.68 -9.11
N ASP A 41 -30.37 -13.90 -10.17
CA ASP A 41 -29.75 -14.36 -11.42
C ASP A 41 -28.21 -14.32 -11.37
N MET A 42 -27.62 -13.83 -10.27
CA MET A 42 -26.17 -13.68 -10.04
C MET A 42 -25.57 -14.70 -9.07
N LEU A 43 -26.36 -15.72 -8.73
CA LEU A 43 -25.88 -16.83 -7.92
C LEU A 43 -25.01 -17.77 -8.77
N ASN A 44 -23.87 -18.18 -8.23
CA ASN A 44 -23.08 -19.28 -8.78
C ASN A 44 -23.77 -20.64 -8.52
N ASN A 45 -23.16 -21.72 -9.00
CA ASN A 45 -23.70 -23.09 -8.80
C ASN A 45 -23.86 -23.51 -7.34
N ASP A 46 -23.16 -22.82 -6.42
CA ASP A 46 -23.20 -23.07 -4.98
C ASP A 46 -24.19 -22.13 -4.26
N GLY A 47 -24.98 -21.33 -5.01
CA GLY A 47 -25.95 -20.40 -4.46
C GLY A 47 -25.33 -19.14 -3.85
N GLN A 48 -24.08 -18.80 -4.20
CA GLN A 48 -23.39 -17.61 -3.71
C GLN A 48 -23.37 -16.50 -4.76
N ILE A 49 -23.50 -15.25 -4.30
CA ILE A 49 -23.47 -14.06 -5.16
C ILE A 49 -22.08 -13.91 -5.79
N CYS A 50 -22.01 -13.85 -7.13
CA CYS A 50 -20.76 -13.77 -7.87
C CYS A 50 -20.76 -12.59 -8.87
N PHE A 51 -19.95 -11.58 -8.58
CA PHE A 51 -19.68 -10.41 -9.42
C PHE A 51 -18.21 -10.35 -9.87
N GLU A 52 -17.55 -11.50 -9.98
CA GLU A 52 -16.14 -11.55 -10.35
C GLU A 52 -15.89 -10.90 -11.72
N ASN A 53 -14.99 -9.92 -11.79
CA ASN A 53 -14.70 -9.10 -12.97
C ASN A 53 -15.88 -8.24 -13.49
N ALA A 54 -16.96 -8.09 -12.72
CA ALA A 54 -18.11 -7.28 -13.13
C ALA A 54 -17.80 -5.78 -13.06
N ASN A 55 -18.49 -4.98 -13.90
CA ASN A 55 -18.42 -3.52 -13.84
C ASN A 55 -19.66 -2.95 -13.16
N LEU A 56 -19.48 -2.57 -11.91
CA LEU A 56 -20.46 -1.97 -11.02
C LEU A 56 -20.16 -0.48 -10.77
N SER A 57 -19.42 0.20 -11.66
CA SER A 57 -19.11 1.61 -11.48
C SER A 57 -20.38 2.46 -11.38
N GLY A 58 -20.44 3.31 -10.35
CA GLY A 58 -21.58 4.18 -10.05
C GLY A 58 -22.84 3.44 -9.61
N ALA A 59 -22.77 2.14 -9.33
CA ALA A 59 -23.95 1.34 -8.97
C ALA A 59 -24.58 1.83 -7.65
N LYS A 60 -25.92 1.80 -7.57
CA LYS A 60 -26.67 2.11 -6.35
C LYS A 60 -26.97 0.83 -5.58
N LEU A 61 -26.06 0.48 -4.69
CA LEU A 61 -26.01 -0.76 -3.92
C LEU A 61 -26.14 -0.49 -2.41
N SER A 62 -26.75 0.64 -2.04
CA SER A 62 -26.93 0.98 -0.63
C SER A 62 -27.84 -0.04 0.07
N GLY A 63 -27.44 -0.53 1.24
CA GLY A 63 -28.21 -1.46 2.06
C GLY A 63 -28.33 -2.88 1.51
N VAL A 64 -27.62 -3.25 0.44
CA VAL A 64 -27.71 -4.60 -0.13
C VAL A 64 -27.11 -5.65 0.81
N ASN A 65 -27.64 -6.87 0.75
CA ASN A 65 -27.04 -8.02 1.43
C ASN A 65 -26.18 -8.80 0.43
N PHE A 66 -24.86 -8.60 0.54
CA PHE A 66 -23.81 -9.27 -0.22
C PHE A 66 -22.91 -10.10 0.70
N LEU A 67 -23.49 -10.69 1.75
CA LEU A 67 -22.79 -11.57 2.67
C LEU A 67 -22.11 -12.72 1.90
N GLY A 68 -20.78 -12.83 2.06
CA GLY A 68 -19.96 -13.84 1.41
C GLY A 68 -19.81 -13.68 -0.11
N ALA A 69 -20.25 -12.56 -0.70
CA ALA A 69 -20.21 -12.36 -2.15
C ALA A 69 -18.77 -12.35 -2.70
N ASN A 70 -18.59 -12.90 -3.90
CA ASN A 70 -17.34 -12.82 -4.64
C ASN A 70 -17.36 -11.63 -5.61
N LEU A 71 -16.63 -10.57 -5.27
CA LEU A 71 -16.42 -9.36 -6.08
C LEU A 71 -14.94 -9.20 -6.48
N ASN A 72 -14.18 -10.29 -6.52
CA ASN A 72 -12.77 -10.24 -6.90
C ASN A 72 -12.63 -9.63 -8.31
N ARG A 73 -11.66 -8.72 -8.47
CA ARG A 73 -11.38 -7.99 -9.72
C ARG A 73 -12.57 -7.20 -10.29
N ALA A 74 -13.62 -6.98 -9.51
CA ALA A 74 -14.74 -6.15 -9.94
C ALA A 74 -14.33 -4.66 -9.97
N ILE A 75 -14.99 -3.89 -10.81
CA ILE A 75 -14.83 -2.43 -10.92
C ILE A 75 -16.04 -1.78 -10.25
N LEU A 76 -15.83 -1.09 -9.14
CA LEU A 76 -16.83 -0.44 -8.29
C LEU A 76 -16.53 1.06 -8.11
N ILE A 77 -15.90 1.68 -9.11
CA ILE A 77 -15.54 3.10 -9.05
C ILE A 77 -16.80 3.94 -8.85
N ASP A 78 -16.80 4.84 -7.87
CA ASP A 78 -17.95 5.70 -7.49
C ASP A 78 -19.22 4.92 -7.10
N ALA A 79 -19.14 3.61 -6.84
CA ALA A 79 -20.30 2.81 -6.43
C ALA A 79 -20.75 3.20 -5.01
N ASP A 80 -22.06 3.16 -4.79
CA ASP A 80 -22.67 3.42 -3.48
C ASP A 80 -23.03 2.10 -2.81
N LEU A 81 -22.20 1.66 -1.87
CA LEU A 81 -22.34 0.47 -1.03
C LEU A 81 -22.61 0.87 0.44
N SER A 82 -23.08 2.08 0.68
CA SER A 82 -23.38 2.55 2.03
C SER A 82 -24.39 1.62 2.71
N HIS A 83 -24.23 1.35 4.00
CA HIS A 83 -25.11 0.46 4.77
C HIS A 83 -25.20 -1.00 4.28
N ALA A 84 -24.41 -1.42 3.29
CA ALA A 84 -24.45 -2.79 2.78
C ALA A 84 -23.90 -3.79 3.79
N ASP A 85 -24.45 -5.01 3.80
CA ASP A 85 -23.84 -6.16 4.48
C ASP A 85 -22.90 -6.88 3.51
N LEU A 86 -21.60 -6.72 3.75
CA LEU A 86 -20.49 -7.27 2.96
C LEU A 86 -19.64 -8.23 3.80
N SER A 87 -20.21 -8.74 4.89
CA SER A 87 -19.52 -9.66 5.80
C SER A 87 -18.99 -10.88 5.04
N ASN A 88 -17.71 -11.22 5.21
CA ASN A 88 -17.01 -12.31 4.54
C ASN A 88 -16.89 -12.17 3.00
N ALA A 89 -17.27 -11.02 2.42
CA ALA A 89 -17.15 -10.80 0.98
C ALA A 89 -15.67 -10.75 0.53
N GLN A 90 -15.44 -11.05 -0.75
CA GLN A 90 -14.11 -11.08 -1.37
C GLN A 90 -13.99 -9.96 -2.42
N PHE A 91 -12.98 -9.10 -2.27
CA PHE A 91 -12.66 -7.95 -3.14
C PHE A 91 -11.19 -7.97 -3.59
N VAL A 92 -10.58 -9.16 -3.68
CA VAL A 92 -9.17 -9.29 -4.06
C VAL A 92 -8.95 -8.68 -5.45
N GLU A 93 -7.98 -7.76 -5.56
CA GLU A 93 -7.65 -7.02 -6.79
C GLU A 93 -8.85 -6.23 -7.39
N ALA A 94 -9.88 -5.92 -6.61
CA ALA A 94 -11.01 -5.09 -7.04
C ALA A 94 -10.65 -3.60 -7.05
N ASN A 95 -11.33 -2.81 -7.89
CA ASN A 95 -11.18 -1.36 -7.93
C ASN A 95 -12.41 -0.69 -7.31
N LEU A 96 -12.25 -0.07 -6.14
CA LEU A 96 -13.24 0.66 -5.37
C LEU A 96 -12.89 2.15 -5.23
N GLN A 97 -12.19 2.74 -6.21
CA GLN A 97 -11.86 4.17 -6.15
C GLN A 97 -13.12 5.02 -5.93
N ASN A 98 -13.07 5.92 -4.95
CA ASN A 98 -14.16 6.81 -4.54
C ASN A 98 -15.49 6.11 -4.16
N ALA A 99 -15.50 4.79 -3.97
CA ALA A 99 -16.71 4.08 -3.57
C ALA A 99 -17.19 4.54 -2.19
N ASN A 100 -18.49 4.67 -2.02
CA ASN A 100 -19.11 4.95 -0.73
C ASN A 100 -19.37 3.63 0.02
N LEU A 101 -18.62 3.37 1.09
CA LEU A 101 -18.75 2.21 1.97
C LEU A 101 -19.18 2.65 3.39
N GLN A 102 -19.75 3.85 3.53
CA GLN A 102 -20.10 4.40 4.83
C GLN A 102 -21.12 3.50 5.54
N SER A 103 -20.87 3.25 6.83
CA SER A 103 -21.71 2.37 7.66
C SER A 103 -21.91 0.94 7.11
N ALA A 104 -21.08 0.48 6.17
CA ALA A 104 -21.15 -0.89 5.67
C ALA A 104 -20.60 -1.88 6.71
N ASN A 105 -21.15 -3.09 6.74
CA ASN A 105 -20.59 -4.19 7.51
C ASN A 105 -19.53 -4.93 6.67
N LEU A 106 -18.25 -4.72 7.01
CA LEU A 106 -17.09 -5.26 6.31
C LEU A 106 -16.34 -6.29 7.17
N THR A 107 -17.07 -6.96 8.07
CA THR A 107 -16.49 -7.97 8.97
C THR A 107 -15.89 -9.11 8.14
N ASN A 108 -14.63 -9.46 8.38
CA ASN A 108 -13.88 -10.51 7.66
C ASN A 108 -13.84 -10.33 6.14
N THR A 109 -14.05 -9.12 5.62
CA THR A 109 -13.97 -8.84 4.19
C THR A 109 -12.53 -8.84 3.71
N ASN A 110 -12.28 -9.37 2.51
CA ASN A 110 -10.93 -9.48 1.95
C ASN A 110 -10.69 -8.46 0.84
N PHE A 111 -9.95 -7.40 1.13
CA PHE A 111 -9.55 -6.32 0.22
C PHE A 111 -8.09 -6.45 -0.26
N ARG A 112 -7.48 -7.64 -0.20
CA ARG A 112 -6.07 -7.80 -0.56
C ARG A 112 -5.80 -7.30 -1.99
N LYS A 113 -4.83 -6.42 -2.16
CA LYS A 113 -4.49 -5.73 -3.43
C LYS A 113 -5.63 -4.93 -4.08
N ALA A 114 -6.69 -4.61 -3.34
CA ALA A 114 -7.76 -3.77 -3.86
C ALA A 114 -7.32 -2.30 -3.94
N ASP A 115 -7.87 -1.57 -4.90
CA ASP A 115 -7.67 -0.12 -5.03
C ASP A 115 -8.84 0.62 -4.39
N LEU A 116 -8.62 1.23 -3.23
CA LEU A 116 -9.63 1.95 -2.43
C LEU A 116 -9.29 3.44 -2.33
N ARG A 117 -8.53 4.00 -3.28
CA ARG A 117 -8.15 5.40 -3.23
C ARG A 117 -9.39 6.30 -3.22
N GLY A 118 -9.47 7.21 -2.25
CA GLY A 118 -10.62 8.09 -2.06
C GLY A 118 -11.91 7.43 -1.57
N ALA A 119 -11.91 6.11 -1.28
CA ALA A 119 -13.08 5.42 -0.78
C ALA A 119 -13.52 5.93 0.60
N GLN A 120 -14.83 5.93 0.85
CA GLN A 120 -15.40 6.47 2.10
C GLN A 120 -15.82 5.32 3.02
N LEU A 121 -15.04 5.03 4.07
CA LEU A 121 -15.31 3.94 5.02
C LEU A 121 -15.73 4.45 6.41
N ASP A 122 -16.23 5.68 6.49
CA ASP A 122 -16.68 6.25 7.76
C ASP A 122 -17.79 5.38 8.38
N PHE A 123 -17.71 5.13 9.69
CA PHE A 123 -18.63 4.29 10.46
C PHE A 123 -18.72 2.81 10.03
N ALA A 124 -17.88 2.34 9.10
CA ALA A 124 -17.89 0.95 8.67
C ALA A 124 -17.37 0.00 9.76
N THR A 125 -17.87 -1.23 9.79
CA THR A 125 -17.37 -2.28 10.70
C THR A 125 -16.26 -3.07 10.01
N LEU A 126 -15.02 -2.99 10.50
CA LEU A 126 -13.83 -3.55 9.84
C LEU A 126 -13.18 -4.72 10.59
N THR A 127 -13.87 -5.30 11.56
CA THR A 127 -13.32 -6.40 12.37
C THR A 127 -12.89 -7.56 11.47
N GLY A 128 -11.60 -7.91 11.50
CA GLY A 128 -11.04 -9.00 10.70
C GLY A 128 -10.92 -8.70 9.19
N ALA A 129 -11.17 -7.47 8.74
CA ALA A 129 -10.98 -7.09 7.35
C ALA A 129 -9.50 -7.14 6.95
N ASN A 130 -9.21 -7.69 5.77
CA ASN A 130 -7.85 -7.82 5.26
C ASN A 130 -7.57 -6.80 4.15
N PHE A 131 -6.68 -5.83 4.41
CA PHE A 131 -6.25 -4.81 3.43
C PHE A 131 -4.80 -4.99 2.97
N GLU A 132 -4.24 -6.19 3.07
CA GLU A 132 -2.85 -6.43 2.68
C GLU A 132 -2.61 -6.00 1.22
N TYR A 133 -1.61 -5.15 0.99
CA TYR A 133 -1.30 -4.55 -0.32
C TYR A 133 -2.42 -3.69 -0.96
N ALA A 134 -3.46 -3.32 -0.23
CA ALA A 134 -4.50 -2.44 -0.76
C ALA A 134 -4.00 -0.99 -0.89
N GLU A 135 -4.45 -0.27 -1.92
CA GLU A 135 -4.17 1.16 -2.09
C GLU A 135 -5.24 1.99 -1.38
N LEU A 136 -4.86 2.75 -0.33
CA LEU A 136 -5.80 3.47 0.54
C LEU A 136 -5.61 5.00 0.52
N MET A 137 -4.92 5.53 -0.49
CA MET A 137 -4.63 6.97 -0.56
C MET A 137 -5.93 7.79 -0.51
N ASN A 138 -6.02 8.73 0.44
CA ASN A 138 -7.20 9.58 0.68
C ASN A 138 -8.49 8.84 1.08
N ALA A 139 -8.43 7.56 1.46
CA ALA A 139 -9.60 6.88 2.01
C ALA A 139 -9.98 7.45 3.39
N SER A 140 -11.29 7.62 3.67
CA SER A 140 -11.79 8.11 4.96
C SER A 140 -12.17 6.96 5.89
N PHE A 141 -11.89 7.12 7.19
CA PHE A 141 -12.06 6.10 8.23
C PHE A 141 -12.58 6.69 9.54
N ASN A 142 -13.45 7.70 9.48
CA ASN A 142 -13.91 8.37 10.68
C ASN A 142 -14.88 7.48 11.49
N HIS A 143 -14.86 7.63 12.82
CA HIS A 143 -15.82 6.99 13.74
C HIS A 143 -15.94 5.47 13.62
N LEU A 144 -14.81 4.77 13.69
CA LEU A 144 -14.82 3.31 13.67
C LEU A 144 -15.32 2.72 15.00
N PRO A 145 -16.12 1.65 14.96
CA PRO A 145 -16.81 1.11 16.13
C PRO A 145 -15.91 0.38 17.14
N SER A 146 -14.65 0.06 16.80
CA SER A 146 -13.72 -0.63 17.71
C SER A 146 -12.31 -0.05 17.69
N ALA A 147 -11.64 -0.09 18.86
CA ALA A 147 -10.24 0.31 19.00
C ALA A 147 -9.28 -0.58 18.19
N GLU A 148 -9.59 -1.89 18.07
CA GLU A 148 -8.80 -2.83 17.26
C GLU A 148 -8.84 -2.49 15.77
N SER A 149 -10.02 -2.15 15.24
CA SER A 149 -10.18 -1.71 13.85
C SER A 149 -9.38 -0.43 13.57
N TYR A 150 -9.38 0.49 14.53
CA TYR A 150 -8.62 1.74 14.42
C TYR A 150 -7.10 1.50 14.45
N ASP A 151 -6.61 0.61 15.31
CA ASP A 151 -5.19 0.26 15.38
C ASP A 151 -4.72 -0.51 14.14
N GLN A 152 -5.52 -1.42 13.60
CA GLN A 152 -5.21 -2.11 12.35
C GLN A 152 -5.14 -1.13 11.18
N LEU A 153 -6.08 -0.19 11.10
CA LEU A 153 -6.07 0.81 10.05
C LEU A 153 -4.93 1.81 10.18
N LYS A 154 -4.59 2.24 11.40
CA LYS A 154 -3.37 3.03 11.61
C LYS A 154 -2.13 2.28 11.13
N LYS A 155 -2.06 0.97 11.39
CA LYS A 155 -0.96 0.14 10.88
C LYS A 155 -0.95 0.13 9.35
N MET A 156 -2.08 -0.06 8.69
CA MET A 156 -2.18 -0.10 7.22
C MET A 156 -1.94 1.26 6.55
N ALA A 157 -2.48 2.34 7.14
CA ALA A 157 -2.39 3.69 6.61
C ALA A 157 -0.99 4.28 6.76
N PHE A 158 -0.29 3.97 7.85
CA PHE A 158 0.99 4.60 8.16
C PHE A 158 2.21 3.70 8.05
N TYR A 159 2.08 2.38 8.17
CA TYR A 159 3.21 1.47 8.28
C TYR A 159 3.25 0.46 7.14
N ASP A 160 4.46 0.06 6.77
CA ASP A 160 4.71 -1.08 5.88
C ASP A 160 4.43 -2.38 6.64
N LEU A 161 3.57 -3.23 6.06
CA LEU A 161 3.06 -4.43 6.74
C LEU A 161 4.13 -5.51 6.96
N ILE A 162 5.21 -5.50 6.16
CA ILE A 162 6.29 -6.47 6.29
C ILE A 162 7.24 -6.02 7.40
N THR A 163 7.71 -4.79 7.33
CA THR A 163 8.83 -4.30 8.15
C THR A 163 8.41 -3.54 9.41
N GLY A 164 7.17 -3.03 9.45
CA GLY A 164 6.65 -2.23 10.56
C GLY A 164 7.26 -0.83 10.69
N VAL A 165 8.07 -0.38 9.72
CA VAL A 165 8.48 1.04 9.60
C VAL A 165 7.41 1.82 8.83
N TYR A 166 7.54 3.14 8.71
CA TYR A 166 6.55 3.91 7.96
C TYR A 166 6.47 3.46 6.50
N ASN A 167 5.28 3.49 5.92
CA ASN A 167 5.14 3.36 4.47
C ASN A 167 5.51 4.69 3.80
N ARG A 168 5.67 4.66 2.46
CA ARG A 168 6.03 5.84 1.67
C ARG A 168 5.09 7.03 1.91
N GLN A 169 3.78 6.79 1.96
CA GLN A 169 2.78 7.84 2.12
C GLN A 169 2.95 8.57 3.45
N ALA A 170 3.10 7.84 4.55
CA ALA A 170 3.35 8.39 5.87
C ALA A 170 4.66 9.17 5.93
N PHE A 171 5.72 8.64 5.30
CA PHE A 171 6.99 9.33 5.22
C PHE A 171 6.84 10.68 4.52
N GLU A 172 6.22 10.73 3.35
CA GLU A 172 6.01 11.98 2.60
C GLU A 172 5.18 12.98 3.41
N GLU A 173 4.16 12.54 4.14
CA GLU A 173 3.34 13.41 5.00
C GLU A 173 4.14 13.99 6.18
N PHE A 174 4.86 13.14 6.93
CA PHE A 174 5.69 13.61 8.05
C PHE A 174 6.85 14.47 7.57
N PHE A 175 7.48 14.10 6.46
CA PHE A 175 8.62 14.82 5.92
C PHE A 175 8.23 16.22 5.44
N GLN A 176 7.04 16.41 4.86
CA GLN A 176 6.53 17.76 4.54
C GLN A 176 6.41 18.65 5.79
N LYS A 177 5.92 18.11 6.90
CA LYS A 177 5.84 18.84 8.18
C LYS A 177 7.25 19.22 8.67
N GLU A 178 8.22 18.34 8.49
CA GLU A 178 9.62 18.61 8.85
C GLU A 178 10.32 19.65 7.97
N LEU A 179 9.98 19.74 6.68
CA LEU A 179 10.51 20.81 5.82
C LEU A 179 10.09 22.20 6.32
N ILE A 180 8.87 22.34 6.83
CA ILE A 180 8.37 23.57 7.44
C ILE A 180 9.14 23.89 8.72
N ASN A 181 9.35 22.89 9.59
CA ASN A 181 10.12 23.04 10.82
C ASN A 181 11.57 23.44 10.54
N MET A 182 12.22 22.80 9.57
CA MET A 182 13.58 23.10 9.18
C MET A 182 13.74 24.55 8.73
N TRP A 183 12.81 25.06 7.93
CA TRP A 183 12.83 26.45 7.51
C TRP A 183 12.64 27.43 8.67
N ARG A 184 11.80 27.07 9.66
CA ARG A 184 11.51 27.88 10.85
C ARG A 184 12.66 27.89 11.85
N TYR A 185 13.26 26.73 12.12
CA TYR A 185 14.30 26.55 13.16
C TYR A 185 15.73 26.61 12.62
N LYS A 186 15.88 26.79 11.31
CA LYS A 186 17.16 27.03 10.63
C LYS A 186 18.23 25.95 10.81
N TYR A 187 17.82 24.68 10.94
CA TYR A 187 18.75 23.56 10.96
C TYR A 187 19.04 23.00 9.56
N SER A 188 20.06 22.15 9.44
CA SER A 188 20.39 21.38 8.23
C SER A 188 19.89 19.94 8.37
N SER A 189 19.59 19.28 7.25
CA SER A 189 19.09 17.91 7.24
C SER A 189 19.68 17.11 6.09
N ALA A 190 19.49 15.79 6.14
CA ALA A 190 19.86 14.90 5.05
C ALA A 190 18.78 13.83 4.81
N LEU A 191 18.56 13.53 3.53
CA LEU A 191 17.70 12.45 3.05
C LEU A 191 18.59 11.37 2.46
N PHE A 192 18.33 10.14 2.87
CA PHE A 192 19.02 8.95 2.42
C PHE A 192 18.00 8.08 1.71
N LEU A 193 18.22 7.80 0.43
CA LEU A 193 17.55 6.72 -0.26
C LEU A 193 18.48 5.51 -0.29
N ILE A 194 17.94 4.37 0.08
CA ILE A 194 18.68 3.14 0.37
C ILE A 194 18.08 2.03 -0.47
N ASP A 195 18.91 1.27 -1.15
CA ASP A 195 18.50 0.10 -1.93
C ASP A 195 19.37 -1.10 -1.59
N LEU A 196 18.75 -2.24 -1.31
CA LEU A 196 19.47 -3.46 -0.98
C LEU A 196 20.04 -4.10 -2.25
N ASP A 197 21.36 -4.18 -2.31
CA ASP A 197 22.04 -4.65 -3.50
C ASP A 197 21.72 -6.13 -3.77
N HIS A 198 21.29 -6.45 -4.99
CA HIS A 198 21.01 -7.82 -5.42
C HIS A 198 19.94 -8.54 -4.58
N PHE A 199 19.00 -7.82 -3.96
CA PHE A 199 17.92 -8.43 -3.17
C PHE A 199 17.07 -9.44 -3.95
N LYS A 200 16.90 -9.22 -5.26
CA LYS A 200 16.23 -10.20 -6.14
C LYS A 200 16.94 -11.56 -6.14
N GLU A 201 18.26 -11.60 -6.13
CA GLU A 201 19.03 -12.85 -6.11
C GLU A 201 18.83 -13.61 -4.79
N VAL A 202 18.65 -12.90 -3.67
CA VAL A 202 18.28 -13.51 -2.38
C VAL A 202 16.92 -14.19 -2.49
N ASN A 203 15.93 -13.51 -3.08
CA ASN A 203 14.60 -14.10 -3.31
C ASN A 203 14.66 -15.31 -4.23
N ASP A 204 15.44 -15.23 -5.31
CA ASP A 204 15.57 -16.31 -6.30
C ASP A 204 16.29 -17.54 -5.69
N THR A 205 17.24 -17.31 -4.77
CA THR A 205 18.03 -18.38 -4.14
C THR A 205 17.33 -19.02 -2.93
N HIS A 206 16.67 -18.22 -2.09
CA HIS A 206 16.15 -18.65 -0.78
C HIS A 206 14.63 -18.55 -0.64
N GLY A 207 13.94 -18.01 -1.66
CA GLY A 207 12.50 -17.82 -1.68
C GLY A 207 12.04 -16.54 -0.98
N HIS A 208 10.83 -16.10 -1.34
CA HIS A 208 10.24 -14.86 -0.83
C HIS A 208 10.06 -14.80 0.68
N LEU A 209 9.85 -15.93 1.36
CA LEU A 209 9.74 -15.96 2.83
C LEU A 209 11.03 -15.50 3.51
N ILE A 210 12.19 -15.89 2.97
CA ILE A 210 13.49 -15.44 3.46
C ILE A 210 13.74 -13.98 3.06
N GLY A 211 13.29 -13.57 1.88
CA GLY A 211 13.30 -12.16 1.48
C GLY A 211 12.54 -11.26 2.46
N ASP A 212 11.32 -11.66 2.84
CA ASP A 212 10.49 -10.92 3.80
C ASP A 212 11.11 -10.89 5.20
N ALA A 213 11.72 -12.00 5.64
CA ALA A 213 12.47 -12.06 6.89
C ALA A 213 13.71 -11.15 6.86
N LEU A 214 14.42 -11.10 5.73
CA LEU A 214 15.55 -10.20 5.54
C LEU A 214 15.14 -8.74 5.59
N LEU A 215 14.04 -8.36 4.92
CA LEU A 215 13.52 -7.00 4.97
C LEU A 215 13.17 -6.57 6.41
N LYS A 216 12.58 -7.47 7.20
CA LYS A 216 12.29 -7.24 8.62
C LYS A 216 13.56 -6.98 9.42
N GLU A 217 14.57 -7.82 9.27
CA GLU A 217 15.85 -7.67 9.99
C GLU A 217 16.63 -6.43 9.54
N VAL A 218 16.61 -6.09 8.25
CA VAL A 218 17.17 -4.84 7.72
C VAL A 218 16.50 -3.64 8.40
N ALA A 219 15.17 -3.61 8.46
CA ALA A 219 14.44 -2.53 9.11
C ALA A 219 14.78 -2.41 10.61
N ILE A 220 14.92 -3.54 11.31
CA ILE A 220 15.37 -3.58 12.72
C ILE A 220 16.78 -3.00 12.87
N ARG A 221 17.72 -3.38 12.00
CA ARG A 221 19.09 -2.85 12.04
C ARG A 221 19.13 -1.36 11.77
N LEU A 222 18.45 -0.88 10.73
CA LEU A 222 18.36 0.54 10.42
C LEU A 222 17.74 1.33 11.57
N LYS A 223 16.67 0.82 12.20
CA LYS A 223 16.00 1.47 13.33
C LYS A 223 16.91 1.62 14.56
N LYS A 224 17.90 0.74 14.74
CA LYS A 224 18.91 0.86 15.82
C LYS A 224 19.95 1.96 15.55
N LEU A 225 20.08 2.40 14.29
CA LEU A 225 21.06 3.42 13.88
C LEU A 225 20.51 4.85 13.92
N ILE A 226 19.18 5.01 13.92
CA ILE A 226 18.54 6.33 13.93
C ILE A 226 18.18 6.77 15.35
N ARG A 227 18.15 8.08 15.59
CA ARG A 227 17.72 8.64 16.89
C ARG A 227 16.22 8.88 16.92
N GLN A 228 15.70 9.10 18.13
CA GLN A 228 14.32 9.55 18.30
C GLN A 228 14.11 10.87 17.55
N GLY A 229 13.11 10.90 16.68
CA GLY A 229 12.75 12.06 15.87
C GLY A 229 13.24 12.01 14.43
N ASP A 230 14.19 11.14 14.08
CA ASP A 230 14.47 10.81 12.68
C ASP A 230 13.33 9.96 12.09
N LEU A 231 13.22 9.93 10.76
CA LEU A 231 12.21 9.12 10.07
C LEU A 231 12.87 7.95 9.35
N ILE A 232 12.20 6.80 9.39
CA ILE A 232 12.53 5.61 8.61
C ILE A 232 11.28 5.10 7.91
N SER A 233 11.41 4.78 6.63
CA SER A 233 10.33 4.26 5.81
C SER A 233 10.83 3.22 4.83
N ARG A 234 9.95 2.31 4.44
CA ARG A 234 10.11 1.46 3.25
C ARG A 234 9.25 2.02 2.13
N PHE A 235 9.88 2.31 1.00
CA PHE A 235 9.20 2.89 -0.17
C PHE A 235 8.55 1.83 -1.06
N GLY A 236 9.02 0.58 -0.95
CA GLY A 236 8.52 -0.58 -1.68
C GLY A 236 9.70 -1.48 -2.04
N GLY A 237 9.43 -2.76 -2.34
CA GLY A 237 10.48 -3.71 -2.72
C GLY A 237 11.63 -3.76 -1.70
N ASP A 238 12.83 -3.47 -2.15
CA ASP A 238 14.09 -3.38 -1.42
C ASP A 238 14.52 -1.95 -1.04
N GLU A 239 13.65 -0.96 -1.29
CA GLU A 239 13.98 0.45 -1.11
C GLU A 239 13.52 1.00 0.25
N PHE A 240 14.42 1.68 0.94
CA PHE A 240 14.17 2.39 2.19
C PHE A 240 14.53 3.87 2.06
N ALA A 241 13.85 4.71 2.86
CA ALA A 241 14.14 6.13 3.00
C ALA A 241 14.39 6.46 4.47
N LEU A 242 15.50 7.15 4.75
CA LEU A 242 15.81 7.69 6.06
C LEU A 242 15.95 9.20 5.97
N TYR A 243 15.31 9.92 6.89
CA TYR A 243 15.45 11.36 7.03
C TYR A 243 16.04 11.69 8.39
N PHE A 244 17.20 12.37 8.36
CA PHE A 244 17.91 12.82 9.55
C PHE A 244 17.76 14.33 9.69
N LYS A 245 17.24 14.74 10.83
CA LYS A 245 17.18 16.15 11.25
C LYS A 245 18.56 16.60 11.72
N ASN A 246 18.76 17.90 11.98
CA ASN A 246 19.91 18.45 12.72
C ASN A 246 21.24 17.76 12.39
N ILE A 247 21.57 17.65 11.11
CA ILE A 247 22.88 17.16 10.64
C ILE A 247 23.84 18.35 10.66
N HIS A 248 25.03 18.18 11.22
CA HIS A 248 25.96 19.31 11.39
C HIS A 248 26.53 19.80 10.06
N ASP A 249 27.00 18.87 9.24
CA ASP A 249 27.57 19.13 7.92
C ASP A 249 27.42 17.91 7.00
N GLU A 250 27.85 18.06 5.75
CA GLU A 250 27.81 16.99 4.77
C GLU A 250 28.65 15.79 5.23
N MET A 251 29.80 16.00 5.86
CA MET A 251 30.70 14.93 6.30
C MET A 251 30.06 14.04 7.39
N ASP A 252 29.30 14.64 8.31
CA ASP A 252 28.51 13.94 9.34
C ASP A 252 27.50 12.97 8.70
N SER A 253 26.81 13.40 7.64
CA SER A 253 25.91 12.50 6.89
C SER A 253 26.67 11.33 6.23
N GLY A 254 27.90 11.55 5.77
CA GLY A 254 28.76 10.49 5.23
C GLY A 254 29.15 9.45 6.28
N HIS A 255 29.45 9.89 7.51
CA HIS A 255 29.73 8.97 8.62
C HIS A 255 28.50 8.12 8.98
N ILE A 256 27.30 8.70 8.94
CA ILE A 256 26.05 7.95 9.13
C ILE A 256 25.87 6.92 8.01
N ALA A 257 26.12 7.30 6.75
CA ALA A 257 26.02 6.40 5.60
C ALA A 257 26.99 5.21 5.73
N ALA A 258 28.24 5.47 6.10
CA ALA A 258 29.24 4.44 6.31
C ALA A 258 28.81 3.45 7.40
N LYS A 259 28.26 3.92 8.52
CA LYS A 259 27.71 3.07 9.60
C LYS A 259 26.54 2.21 9.12
N ILE A 260 25.66 2.77 8.29
CA ILE A 260 24.55 2.03 7.69
C ILE A 260 25.09 0.90 6.79
N ILE A 261 26.02 1.22 5.88
CA ILE A 261 26.61 0.25 4.95
C ILE A 261 27.30 -0.87 5.73
N GLU A 262 28.09 -0.53 6.75
CA GLU A 262 28.76 -1.51 7.60
C GLU A 262 27.75 -2.43 8.32
N ALA A 263 26.72 -1.85 8.94
CA ALA A 263 25.72 -2.61 9.69
C ALA A 263 24.87 -3.55 8.81
N ILE A 264 24.54 -3.13 7.57
CA ILE A 264 23.80 -3.97 6.63
C ILE A 264 24.72 -5.03 5.99
N SER A 265 25.98 -4.71 5.75
CA SER A 265 26.97 -5.66 5.20
C SER A 265 27.27 -6.86 6.12
N MET A 266 26.92 -6.76 7.41
CA MET A 266 27.05 -7.87 8.36
C MET A 266 26.08 -9.01 7.99
N PRO A 267 26.47 -10.30 8.11
CA PRO A 267 25.60 -11.43 7.80
C PRO A 267 24.29 -11.41 8.57
N PHE A 268 23.20 -11.82 7.91
CA PHE A 268 21.89 -12.08 8.50
C PHE A 268 21.70 -13.59 8.67
N TYR A 269 21.22 -14.00 9.83
CA TYR A 269 21.06 -15.41 10.19
C TYR A 269 19.58 -15.75 10.33
N PHE A 270 19.11 -16.74 9.57
CA PHE A 270 17.74 -17.26 9.60
C PHE A 270 17.82 -18.78 9.74
N ASP A 271 17.54 -19.34 10.91
CA ASP A 271 17.69 -20.77 11.22
C ASP A 271 19.02 -21.36 10.71
N HIS A 272 18.99 -22.07 9.57
CA HIS A 272 20.15 -22.73 8.95
C HIS A 272 20.75 -21.94 7.76
N ILE A 273 20.24 -20.74 7.47
CA ILE A 273 20.62 -19.89 6.34
C ILE A 273 21.39 -18.67 6.86
N SER A 274 22.51 -18.37 6.19
CA SER A 274 23.25 -17.13 6.36
C SER A 274 23.20 -16.35 5.05
N ALA A 275 22.57 -15.17 5.06
CA ALA A 275 22.50 -14.28 3.91
C ALA A 275 23.41 -13.07 4.12
N LYS A 276 24.15 -12.67 3.09
CA LYS A 276 24.93 -11.43 3.08
C LYS A 276 24.41 -10.55 1.95
N ILE A 277 24.13 -9.29 2.25
CA ILE A 277 23.62 -8.32 1.28
C ILE A 277 24.38 -7.01 1.43
N GLY A 278 24.67 -6.37 0.29
CA GLY A 278 25.22 -5.02 0.26
C GLY A 278 24.10 -3.98 0.31
N VAL A 279 24.47 -2.71 0.40
CA VAL A 279 23.50 -1.62 0.29
C VAL A 279 24.09 -0.42 -0.43
N SER A 280 23.33 0.10 -1.40
CA SER A 280 23.64 1.35 -2.09
C SER A 280 22.86 2.50 -1.47
N VAL A 281 23.52 3.65 -1.25
CA VAL A 281 22.94 4.80 -0.56
C VAL A 281 23.10 6.08 -1.38
N GLY A 282 21.99 6.73 -1.71
CA GLY A 282 21.97 8.07 -2.29
C GLY A 282 21.68 9.12 -1.22
N ILE A 283 22.55 10.12 -1.09
CA ILE A 283 22.44 11.16 -0.06
C ILE A 283 22.17 12.51 -0.71
N TYR A 284 21.18 13.20 -0.17
CA TYR A 284 21.00 14.63 -0.38
C TYR A 284 21.03 15.37 0.95
N TYR A 285 22.12 16.11 1.18
CA TYR A 285 22.29 17.03 2.32
C TYR A 285 21.91 18.45 1.89
N TRP A 286 21.19 19.18 2.75
CA TRP A 286 20.88 20.58 2.49
C TRP A 286 20.69 21.40 3.77
N ARG A 287 20.81 22.73 3.60
CA ARG A 287 20.60 23.73 4.64
C ARG A 287 19.26 24.44 4.43
N SER A 288 18.74 25.06 5.49
CA SER A 288 17.43 25.74 5.51
C SER A 288 17.34 27.02 4.65
N ASP A 289 18.43 27.42 4.01
CA ASP A 289 18.51 28.60 3.14
C ASP A 289 17.88 28.38 1.76
N ASN A 290 17.74 27.12 1.34
CA ASN A 290 17.13 26.74 0.07
C ASN A 290 15.78 26.07 0.29
N GLN A 291 14.70 26.79 -0.06
CA GLN A 291 13.36 26.22 -0.02
C GLN A 291 13.16 25.29 -1.23
N LEU A 292 13.33 23.99 -0.98
CA LEU A 292 13.12 22.94 -1.99
C LEU A 292 11.80 22.24 -1.73
N LYS A 293 11.14 21.81 -2.83
CA LYS A 293 9.96 20.96 -2.71
C LYS A 293 10.40 19.53 -2.42
N LEU A 294 9.52 18.79 -1.74
CA LEU A 294 9.70 17.36 -1.45
C LEU A 294 10.21 16.57 -2.68
N ARG A 295 9.58 16.77 -3.85
CA ARG A 295 9.92 16.08 -5.09
C ARG A 295 11.36 16.35 -5.55
N ASP A 296 11.84 17.59 -5.39
CA ASP A 296 13.20 17.97 -5.80
C ASP A 296 14.25 17.31 -4.90
N ILE A 297 13.97 17.22 -3.59
CA ILE A 297 14.85 16.58 -2.61
C ILE A 297 14.95 15.08 -2.90
N ILE A 298 13.80 14.40 -3.08
CA ILE A 298 13.77 12.97 -3.41
C ILE A 298 14.50 12.72 -4.73
N SER A 299 14.24 13.53 -5.77
CA SER A 299 14.89 13.36 -7.08
C SER A 299 16.41 13.52 -7.02
N ARG A 300 16.94 14.41 -6.18
CA ARG A 300 18.39 14.56 -5.99
C ARG A 300 19.01 13.36 -5.27
N ALA A 301 18.36 12.88 -4.21
CA ALA A 301 18.80 11.68 -3.50
C ALA A 301 18.73 10.43 -4.40
N ASP A 302 17.73 10.34 -5.27
CA ASP A 302 17.55 9.25 -6.24
C ASP A 302 18.65 9.26 -7.31
N THR A 303 18.98 10.44 -7.83
CA THR A 303 20.13 10.61 -8.75
C THR A 303 21.44 10.15 -8.09
N ALA A 304 21.63 10.47 -6.81
CA ALA A 304 22.79 10.01 -6.05
C ALA A 304 22.78 8.48 -5.85
N LEU A 305 21.61 7.89 -5.56
CA LEU A 305 21.45 6.44 -5.40
C LEU A 305 21.77 5.71 -6.70
N TYR A 306 21.32 6.22 -7.84
CA TYR A 306 21.67 5.68 -9.14
C TYR A 306 23.19 5.67 -9.36
N SER A 307 23.87 6.78 -9.03
CA SER A 307 25.33 6.86 -9.10
C SER A 307 26.03 5.86 -8.15
N ALA A 308 25.48 5.62 -6.96
CA ALA A 308 26.02 4.59 -6.06
C ALA A 308 25.89 3.18 -6.66
N LYS A 309 24.75 2.87 -7.28
CA LYS A 309 24.53 1.59 -7.98
C LYS A 309 25.47 1.42 -9.18
N SER A 310 25.74 2.48 -9.94
CA SER A 310 26.67 2.41 -11.08
C SER A 310 28.14 2.37 -10.67
N ASN A 311 28.50 2.92 -9.51
CA ASN A 311 29.87 2.93 -8.97
C ASN A 311 30.25 1.64 -8.22
N GLY A 312 29.63 0.51 -8.58
CA GLY A 312 30.00 -0.79 -8.04
C GLY A 312 29.22 -1.23 -6.79
N ARG A 313 28.18 -0.47 -6.38
CA ARG A 313 27.30 -0.80 -5.24
C ARG A 313 28.04 -0.81 -3.89
N ASN A 314 27.33 -1.15 -2.81
CA ASN A 314 27.85 -1.20 -1.45
C ASN A 314 28.62 0.07 -1.02
N CYS A 315 28.12 1.22 -1.46
CA CYS A 315 28.73 2.53 -1.23
C CYS A 315 27.64 3.60 -1.09
N TYR A 316 28.05 4.80 -0.69
CA TYR A 316 27.19 5.96 -0.75
C TYR A 316 27.69 6.97 -1.78
N GLN A 317 26.79 7.76 -2.31
CA GLN A 317 27.10 8.91 -3.15
C GLN A 317 26.28 10.12 -2.72
N TYR A 318 26.87 11.30 -2.88
CA TYR A 318 26.13 12.55 -2.79
C TYR A 318 25.56 12.93 -4.15
N TYR A 319 24.50 13.73 -4.13
CA TYR A 319 24.04 14.40 -5.34
C TYR A 319 25.11 15.38 -5.85
N SER A 320 25.67 15.09 -7.01
CA SER A 320 26.46 16.05 -7.81
C SER A 320 25.62 16.51 -9.01
N LYS A 321 25.59 17.82 -9.26
CA LYS A 321 24.98 18.41 -10.46
C LYS A 321 25.75 18.07 -11.73
#